data_AF-A0A350IHW0-F1
#
_entry.id   AF-A0A350IHW0-F1
#
_cell.length_a   1.000
_cell.length_b   1.000
_cell.length_c   1.000
_cell.angle_alpha   90.00
_cell.angle_beta   90.00
_cell.angle_gamma   90.00
#
_symmetry.space_group_name_H-M   'P 1'
#
loop_
_entity.id
_entity.type
_entity.pdbx_description
1 polymer ?
#
loop_
_entity_poly.entity_id
_entity_poly.type
_entity_poly.pdbx_seq_one_letter_code
_entity_poly.pdbx_strand_id
1 'polypeptide(L)'
;MERIYISVILPLRIEWVPCYYLESSGNEESEDGHIVRGSLESRALDSGKESSGYRPIVRGSRVKVRFAGRTYIGVVDEVGITPEVEINKIQPVISIEERLETISEQELDLWKFVADYYLCSIGEVYKAAYPPSKTNGEVSKVLSEERAEERHAKNIDRKIAVLTARREGVLARIGRKSLQAEKARTEATRAKYLSEKEALEQTAAELGKQIADAESEKNAPEESSSCSKPEIQLDFSLSAAQTTAYEEIHKAFENHNPVLLQGVTGSGKTELHIALAKEALTRGRNVLYLIPEIAVSRQMEERLGRIFGNLLLIFHSKETPARR
;
A
#
# COMPACT_ATOMS: atom_id res chain seq x y z
N MET A 1 -5.90 -4.82 33.10
CA MET A 1 -5.35 -4.83 31.73
C MET A 1 -5.36 -6.26 31.28
N GLU A 2 -6.21 -6.58 30.31
CA GLU A 2 -6.29 -7.92 29.77
C GLU A 2 -5.15 -8.12 28.78
N ARG A 3 -4.43 -9.25 28.89
CA ARG A 3 -3.33 -9.58 27.99
C ARG A 3 -3.86 -10.49 26.91
N ILE A 4 -3.70 -10.08 25.66
CA ILE A 4 -3.98 -10.93 24.51
C ILE A 4 -2.66 -11.56 24.10
N TYR A 5 -2.61 -12.89 24.02
CA TYR A 5 -1.43 -13.61 23.59
C TYR A 5 -1.52 -13.96 22.10
N ILE A 6 -0.39 -13.87 21.42
CA ILE A 6 -0.26 -14.14 19.99
C ILE A 6 0.97 -14.99 19.72
N SER A 7 0.94 -15.82 18.69
CA SER A 7 2.13 -16.51 18.16
C SER A 7 2.73 -15.69 17.01
N VAL A 8 4.05 -15.54 17.01
CA VAL A 8 4.76 -14.71 16.02
C VAL A 8 5.86 -15.52 15.33
N ILE A 9 5.74 -15.68 14.02
CA ILE A 9 6.77 -16.27 13.17
C ILE A 9 7.91 -15.26 13.02
N LEU A 10 9.12 -15.66 13.45
CA LEU A 10 10.34 -14.87 13.32
C LEU A 10 11.17 -15.36 12.13
N PRO A 11 11.95 -14.49 11.45
CA PRO A 11 12.82 -14.89 10.34
C PRO A 11 14.11 -15.54 10.86
N LEU A 12 13.96 -16.52 11.75
CA LEU A 12 15.01 -17.21 12.49
C LEU A 12 14.84 -18.73 12.34
N ARG A 13 15.95 -19.45 12.45
CA ARG A 13 15.94 -20.92 12.46
C ARG A 13 15.60 -21.41 13.86
N ILE A 14 14.31 -21.48 14.17
CA ILE A 14 13.76 -21.97 15.44
C ILE A 14 12.66 -23.00 15.16
N GLU A 15 12.62 -24.06 15.96
CA GLU A 15 11.69 -25.19 15.78
C GLU A 15 10.30 -24.95 16.39
N TRP A 16 10.11 -23.79 17.03
CA TRP A 16 8.87 -23.40 17.68
C TRP A 16 8.52 -21.95 17.35
N VAL A 17 7.24 -21.59 17.46
CA VAL A 17 6.76 -20.23 17.21
C VAL A 17 6.63 -19.48 18.54
N PRO A 18 7.37 -18.37 18.75
CA PRO A 18 7.35 -17.66 20.01
C PRO A 18 6.03 -16.95 20.30
N CYS A 19 5.63 -17.03 21.57
CA CYS A 19 4.46 -16.35 22.10
C CYS A 19 4.86 -14.95 22.61
N TYR A 20 4.02 -13.97 22.28
CA TYR A 20 4.11 -12.58 22.72
C TYR A 20 2.75 -12.13 23.26
N TYR A 21 2.73 -11.04 24.03
CA TYR A 21 1.47 -10.45 24.49
C TYR A 21 1.30 -8.99 24.05
N LEU A 22 0.04 -8.59 23.95
CA LEU A 22 -0.42 -7.23 23.75
C LEU A 22 -1.24 -6.82 24.97
N GLU A 23 -1.11 -5.56 25.38
CA GLU A 23 -1.90 -5.01 26.47
C GLU A 23 -3.18 -4.41 25.90
N SER A 24 -4.35 -5.00 26.22
CA SER A 24 -5.62 -4.41 25.80
C SER A 24 -6.00 -3.24 26.73
N SER A 25 -6.23 -2.07 26.12
CA SER A 25 -6.86 -0.92 26.76
C SER A 25 -8.34 -0.86 26.37
N GLY A 26 -9.17 -1.69 27.01
CA GLY A 26 -10.64 -1.58 26.98
C GLY A 26 -11.35 -2.64 26.12
N ASN A 27 -12.36 -3.28 26.73
CA ASN A 27 -13.23 -4.29 26.11
C ASN A 27 -14.14 -3.66 25.05
N GLU A 28 -14.02 -4.14 23.82
CA GLU A 28 -15.17 -4.29 22.92
C GLU A 28 -15.01 -5.64 22.20
N GLU A 29 -15.71 -6.66 22.70
CA GLU A 29 -15.90 -7.94 22.00
C GLU A 29 -16.70 -7.69 20.72
N SER A 30 -16.18 -8.14 19.57
CA SER A 30 -16.97 -8.26 18.33
C SER A 30 -17.34 -9.73 18.10
N GLU A 31 -18.58 -9.98 17.69
CA GLU A 31 -19.26 -11.29 17.60
C GLU A 31 -18.64 -12.32 16.62
N ASP A 32 -17.54 -12.00 15.93
CA ASP A 32 -16.84 -12.92 15.03
C ASP A 32 -15.48 -13.31 15.64
N GLY A 33 -15.36 -14.58 16.05
CA GLY A 33 -14.27 -15.16 16.87
C GLY A 33 -12.85 -15.18 16.28
N HIS A 34 -12.51 -14.28 15.35
CA HIS A 34 -11.19 -14.17 14.72
C HIS A 34 -10.61 -12.74 14.70
N ILE A 35 -11.34 -11.73 15.18
CA ILE A 35 -10.87 -10.34 15.19
C ILE A 35 -10.68 -9.89 16.64
N VAL A 36 -9.44 -9.73 17.08
CA VAL A 36 -9.14 -9.20 18.43
C VAL A 36 -8.50 -7.83 18.31
N ARG A 37 -9.17 -6.81 18.87
CA ARG A 37 -8.66 -5.44 18.96
C ARG A 37 -7.59 -5.36 20.06
N GLY A 38 -6.33 -5.56 19.69
CA GLY A 38 -5.19 -5.32 20.58
C GLY A 38 -4.74 -3.85 20.51
N SER A 39 -4.48 -3.23 21.66
CA SER A 39 -3.90 -1.88 21.73
C SER A 39 -2.38 -1.99 21.82
N LEU A 40 -1.69 -1.26 20.96
CA LEU A 40 -0.33 -0.81 21.19
C LEU A 40 -0.33 0.67 20.84
N GLU A 41 -0.04 1.53 21.81
CA GLU A 41 0.29 2.92 21.50
C GLU A 41 1.44 2.91 20.51
N SER A 42 1.16 3.25 19.25
CA SER A 42 2.20 3.46 18.27
C SER A 42 3.07 4.60 18.80
N ARG A 43 4.28 4.30 19.26
CA ARG A 43 5.33 5.33 19.38
C ARG A 43 5.79 5.70 17.98
N ALA A 44 4.94 6.43 17.26
CA ALA A 44 5.36 7.24 16.14
C ALA A 44 6.32 8.30 16.72
N LEU A 45 7.58 8.20 16.32
CA LEU A 45 8.53 9.30 16.49
C LEU A 45 8.07 10.45 15.60
N ASP A 46 7.33 11.37 16.21
CA ASP A 46 7.28 12.79 15.89
C ASP A 46 6.93 13.18 14.44
N SER A 47 5.63 13.15 14.11
CA SER A 47 5.01 14.23 13.33
C SER A 47 3.51 14.30 13.64
N GLY A 48 3.10 15.41 14.26
CA GLY A 48 1.76 15.59 14.81
C GLY A 48 0.63 15.47 13.79
N LYS A 49 0.03 14.28 13.72
CA LYS A 49 -1.35 14.01 13.33
C LYS A 49 -1.80 12.76 14.10
N GLU A 50 -2.48 12.98 15.23
CA GLU A 50 -3.22 11.93 15.94
C GLU A 50 -4.45 11.53 15.11
N SER A 51 -4.25 10.66 14.12
CA SER A 51 -5.32 9.83 13.60
C SER A 51 -5.23 8.47 14.29
N SER A 52 -5.85 8.39 15.47
CA SER A 52 -6.09 7.16 16.23
C SER A 52 -7.06 6.27 15.43
N GLY A 53 -6.53 5.58 14.43
CA GLY A 53 -7.23 4.54 13.70
C GLY A 53 -6.77 3.19 14.24
N TYR A 54 -7.47 2.64 15.23
CA TYR A 54 -7.18 1.31 15.76
C TYR A 54 -7.40 0.25 14.68
N ARG A 55 -6.33 -0.39 14.20
CA ARG A 55 -6.44 -1.57 13.33
C ARG A 55 -6.40 -2.83 14.19
N PRO A 56 -7.39 -3.73 14.10
CA PRO A 56 -7.35 -4.99 14.84
C PRO A 56 -6.18 -5.84 14.36
N ILE A 57 -5.52 -6.54 15.29
CA ILE A 57 -4.46 -7.48 14.94
C ILE A 57 -5.14 -8.75 14.45
N VAL A 58 -4.72 -9.17 13.27
CA VAL A 58 -5.21 -10.38 12.61
C VAL A 58 -4.02 -11.24 12.20
N ARG A 59 -4.29 -12.53 11.93
CA ARG A 59 -3.32 -13.43 11.29
C ARG A 59 -2.72 -12.76 10.05
N GLY A 60 -1.39 -12.85 9.91
CA GLY A 60 -0.64 -12.20 8.83
C GLY A 60 -0.16 -10.78 9.13
N SER A 61 -0.59 -10.17 10.24
CA SER A 61 -0.15 -8.83 10.65
C SER A 61 1.36 -8.77 10.92
N ARG A 62 1.99 -7.64 10.59
CA ARG A 62 3.43 -7.41 10.75
C ARG A 62 3.69 -6.76 12.10
N VAL A 63 4.52 -7.39 12.93
CA VAL A 63 4.79 -6.92 14.30
C VAL A 63 6.28 -6.84 14.59
N LYS A 64 6.69 -5.80 15.31
CA LYS A 64 8.05 -5.65 15.80
C LYS A 64 8.16 -6.22 17.20
N VAL A 65 9.08 -7.15 17.39
CA VAL A 65 9.26 -7.85 18.67
C VAL A 65 10.73 -7.98 19.03
N ARG A 66 11.02 -8.17 20.32
CA ARG A 66 12.37 -8.47 20.79
C ARG A 66 12.53 -9.98 20.95
N PHE A 67 13.67 -10.51 20.51
CA PHE A 67 14.05 -11.90 20.71
C PHE A 67 15.56 -11.98 20.92
N ALA A 68 16.00 -12.66 21.98
CA ALA A 68 17.42 -12.83 22.34
C ALA A 68 18.24 -11.50 22.29
N GLY A 69 17.67 -10.40 22.78
CA GLY A 69 18.33 -9.09 22.85
C GLY A 69 18.37 -8.30 21.53
N ARG A 70 17.83 -8.83 20.43
CA ARG A 70 17.71 -8.13 19.14
C ARG A 70 16.25 -7.90 18.78
N THR A 71 15.99 -6.92 17.91
CA THR A 71 14.64 -6.62 17.42
C THR A 71 14.44 -7.24 16.04
N TYR A 72 13.28 -7.84 15.82
CA TYR A 72 12.89 -8.46 14.56
C TYR A 72 11.50 -8.01 14.14
N ILE A 73 11.24 -8.01 12.84
CA ILE A 73 9.88 -7.90 12.29
C ILE A 73 9.39 -9.32 12.04
N GLY A 74 8.39 -9.74 12.80
CA GLY A 74 7.73 -11.03 12.70
C GLY A 74 6.33 -10.91 12.08
N VAL A 75 5.71 -12.07 11.89
CA VAL A 75 4.35 -12.20 11.34
C VAL A 75 3.49 -12.91 12.36
N VAL A 76 2.30 -12.38 12.63
CA VAL A 76 1.32 -13.02 13.51
C VAL A 76 0.78 -14.29 12.84
N ASP A 77 0.92 -15.44 13.47
CA ASP A 77 0.34 -16.70 12.98
C ASP A 77 -1.03 -16.97 13.59
N GLU A 78 -1.17 -16.82 14.91
CA GLU A 78 -2.43 -17.00 15.63
C GLU A 78 -2.62 -15.90 16.68
N VAL A 79 -3.89 -15.56 16.91
CA VAL A 79 -4.31 -14.54 17.87
C VAL A 79 -5.23 -15.17 18.91
N GLY A 80 -5.09 -14.79 20.18
CA GLY A 80 -5.93 -15.31 21.26
C GLY A 80 -5.51 -16.68 21.77
N ILE A 81 -4.22 -17.01 21.67
CA ILE A 81 -3.69 -18.30 22.11
C ILE A 81 -3.60 -18.41 23.63
N THR A 82 -3.72 -19.62 24.18
CA THR A 82 -3.38 -19.85 25.59
C THR A 82 -1.88 -20.15 25.67
N PRO A 83 -1.07 -19.36 26.40
CA PRO A 83 0.36 -19.58 26.45
C PRO A 83 0.70 -20.89 27.18
N GLU A 84 1.47 -21.75 26.52
CA GLU A 84 2.04 -22.96 27.15
C GLU A 84 3.22 -22.63 28.08
N VAL A 85 3.79 -21.44 27.94
CA VAL A 85 4.95 -20.96 28.70
C VAL A 85 4.50 -20.08 29.85
N GLU A 86 5.27 -20.08 30.94
CA GLU A 86 5.08 -19.17 32.07
C GLU A 86 4.93 -17.71 31.60
N ILE A 87 3.83 -17.08 32.02
CA ILE A 87 3.43 -15.72 31.60
C ILE A 87 4.53 -14.67 31.82
N ASN A 88 5.38 -14.84 32.85
CA ASN A 88 6.46 -13.91 33.18
C ASN A 88 7.62 -13.92 32.17
N LYS A 89 7.76 -14.97 31.36
CA LYS A 89 8.81 -15.10 30.34
C LYS A 89 8.38 -14.56 28.97
N ILE A 90 7.08 -14.32 28.79
CA ILE A 90 6.51 -13.81 27.55
C ILE A 90 6.84 -12.32 27.46
N GLN A 91 7.37 -11.90 26.32
CA GLN A 91 7.70 -10.49 26.08
C GLN A 91 6.52 -9.76 25.43
N PRO A 92 6.38 -8.44 25.67
CA PRO A 92 5.40 -7.65 24.96
C PRO A 92 5.80 -7.48 23.49
N VAL A 93 4.80 -7.30 22.62
CA VAL A 93 5.00 -6.77 21.28
C VAL A 93 5.45 -5.30 21.38
N ILE A 94 6.43 -4.87 20.58
CA ILE A 94 6.98 -3.50 20.65
C ILE A 94 6.09 -2.52 19.88
N SER A 95 5.73 -2.87 18.65
CA SER A 95 4.90 -2.06 17.77
C SER A 95 4.26 -2.93 16.68
N ILE A 96 3.11 -2.51 16.18
CA ILE A 96 2.48 -3.06 14.98
C ILE A 96 3.01 -2.25 13.79
N GLU A 97 3.52 -2.91 12.77
CA GLU A 97 4.04 -2.24 11.57
C GLU A 97 2.91 -2.10 10.54
N GLU A 98 1.96 -1.19 10.80
CA GLU A 98 0.71 -1.03 10.03
C GLU A 98 0.89 -0.65 8.56
N ARG A 99 2.03 -0.03 8.24
CA ARG A 99 2.38 0.43 6.89
C ARG A 99 3.02 -0.66 6.04
N LEU A 100 3.40 -1.78 6.64
CA LEU A 100 3.85 -2.95 5.90
C LEU A 100 2.64 -3.77 5.47
N GLU A 101 2.70 -4.33 4.26
CA GLU A 101 1.64 -5.19 3.76
C GLU A 101 1.46 -6.42 4.67
N THR A 102 0.21 -6.75 4.96
CA THR A 102 -0.14 -7.96 5.70
C THR A 102 0.07 -9.18 4.83
N ILE A 103 0.61 -10.24 5.43
CA ILE A 103 0.79 -11.50 4.72
C ILE A 103 -0.55 -12.22 4.64
N SER A 104 -0.89 -12.70 3.46
CA SER A 104 -2.15 -13.42 3.25
C SER A 104 -2.18 -14.76 3.99
N GLU A 105 -3.38 -15.24 4.33
CA GLU A 105 -3.53 -16.55 4.96
C GLU A 105 -3.04 -17.67 4.03
N GLN A 106 -3.26 -17.54 2.72
CA GLN A 106 -2.81 -18.52 1.73
C GLN A 106 -1.27 -18.59 1.67
N GLU A 107 -0.57 -17.47 1.82
CA GLU A 107 0.90 -17.46 1.91
C GLU A 107 1.37 -18.15 3.20
N LEU A 108 0.73 -17.90 4.34
CA LEU A 108 1.07 -18.56 5.61
C LEU A 108 0.85 -20.07 5.53
N ASP A 109 -0.25 -20.51 4.92
CA ASP A 109 -0.54 -21.92 4.73
C ASP A 109 0.47 -22.57 3.77
N LEU A 110 0.86 -21.86 2.70
CA LEU A 110 1.96 -22.29 1.84
C LEU A 110 3.28 -22.40 2.62
N TRP A 111 3.58 -21.46 3.52
CA TRP A 111 4.80 -21.51 4.32
C TRP A 111 4.82 -22.71 5.26
N LYS A 112 3.69 -22.99 5.92
CA LYS A 112 3.52 -24.19 6.76
C LYS A 112 3.71 -25.45 5.92
N PHE A 113 3.07 -25.55 4.76
CA PHE A 113 3.28 -26.67 3.83
C PHE A 113 4.74 -26.84 3.43
N VAL A 114 5.45 -25.77 3.06
CA VAL A 114 6.87 -25.83 2.69
C VAL A 114 7.73 -26.26 3.87
N ALA A 115 7.49 -25.70 5.06
CA ALA A 115 8.22 -26.05 6.27
C ALA A 115 8.06 -27.54 6.60
N ASP A 116 6.83 -28.04 6.56
CA ASP A 116 6.51 -29.43 6.87
C ASP A 116 7.05 -30.38 5.79
N TYR A 117 6.85 -30.06 4.51
CA TYR A 117 7.25 -30.92 3.40
C TYR A 117 8.77 -31.00 3.23
N TYR A 118 9.48 -29.88 3.40
CA TYR A 118 10.94 -29.81 3.24
C TYR A 118 11.69 -29.96 4.57
N LEU A 119 11.00 -30.22 5.68
CA LEU A 119 11.57 -30.45 7.01
C LEU A 119 12.50 -29.30 7.44
N CYS A 120 12.06 -28.06 7.24
CA CYS A 120 12.76 -26.85 7.66
C CYS A 120 11.89 -26.01 8.59
N SER A 121 12.49 -25.05 9.30
CA SER A 121 11.71 -24.16 10.16
C SER A 121 10.88 -23.17 9.35
N ILE A 122 9.68 -22.83 9.82
CA ILE A 122 8.84 -21.80 9.21
C ILE A 122 9.54 -20.43 9.13
N GLY A 123 10.46 -20.15 10.05
CA GLY A 123 11.27 -18.93 10.01
C GLY A 123 12.33 -18.91 8.90
N GLU A 124 12.84 -20.08 8.46
CA GLU A 124 13.67 -20.18 7.26
C GLU A 124 12.84 -19.92 5.99
N VAL A 125 11.62 -20.45 5.94
CA VAL A 125 10.68 -20.18 4.84
C VAL A 125 10.33 -18.70 4.77
N TYR A 126 10.00 -18.08 5.90
CA TYR A 126 9.75 -16.64 5.99
C TYR A 126 10.97 -15.84 5.50
N LYS A 127 12.18 -16.18 5.96
CA LYS A 127 13.41 -15.50 5.52
C LYS A 127 13.67 -15.64 4.01
N ALA A 128 13.28 -16.77 3.41
CA ALA A 128 13.38 -17.00 1.98
C ALA A 128 12.32 -16.21 1.18
N ALA A 129 11.08 -16.15 1.68
CA ALA A 129 9.97 -15.42 1.06
C ALA A 129 10.13 -13.89 1.17
N TYR A 130 10.66 -13.41 2.29
CA TYR A 130 10.86 -11.99 2.61
C TYR A 130 12.31 -11.75 3.07
N PRO A 131 13.26 -11.70 2.13
CA PRO A 131 14.64 -11.42 2.45
C PRO A 131 14.79 -10.01 3.06
N PRO A 132 15.81 -9.75 3.89
CA PRO A 132 15.99 -8.46 4.57
C PRO A 132 16.01 -7.25 3.63
N SER A 133 16.47 -7.42 2.39
CA SER A 133 16.44 -6.38 1.37
C SER A 133 15.02 -5.95 0.99
N LYS A 134 14.07 -6.89 0.94
CA LYS A 134 12.66 -6.62 0.68
C LYS A 134 12.03 -5.89 1.86
N THR A 135 12.19 -6.42 3.07
CA THR A 135 11.67 -5.79 4.30
C THR A 135 12.24 -4.40 4.52
N ASN A 136 13.55 -4.20 4.34
CA ASN A 136 14.17 -2.88 4.46
C ASN A 136 13.77 -1.94 3.31
N GLY A 137 13.54 -2.49 2.12
CA GLY A 137 13.05 -1.76 0.95
C GLY A 137 11.63 -1.25 1.17
N GLU A 138 10.72 -2.10 1.67
CA GLU A 138 9.36 -1.72 2.05
C GLU A 138 9.39 -0.62 3.12
N VAL A 139 10.15 -0.82 4.20
CA VAL A 139 10.33 0.23 5.23
C VAL A 139 10.88 1.52 4.63
N SER A 140 11.84 1.45 3.71
CA SER A 140 12.41 2.64 3.07
C SER A 140 11.43 3.36 2.13
N LYS A 141 10.60 2.61 1.38
CA LYS A 141 9.54 3.15 0.53
C LYS A 141 8.52 3.91 1.37
N VAL A 142 8.03 3.28 2.43
CA VAL A 142 7.13 3.89 3.41
C VAL A 142 7.72 5.18 3.98
N LEU A 143 8.98 5.16 4.44
CA LEU A 143 9.67 6.36 4.94
C LEU A 143 9.86 7.45 3.87
N SER A 144 9.97 7.08 2.60
CA SER A 144 10.13 8.03 1.50
C SER A 144 8.80 8.68 1.10
N GLU A 145 7.72 7.90 1.13
CA GLU A 145 6.34 8.35 0.94
C GLU A 145 5.94 9.29 2.07
N GLU A 146 6.24 8.95 3.33
CA GLU A 146 6.09 9.83 4.49
C GLU A 146 6.74 11.20 4.28
N ARG A 147 8.01 11.20 3.85
CA ARG A 147 8.72 12.45 3.59
C ARG A 147 8.14 13.23 2.43
N ALA A 148 7.56 12.55 1.44
CA ALA A 148 6.90 13.19 0.30
C ALA A 148 5.58 13.83 0.72
N GLU A 149 4.76 13.11 1.49
CA GLU A 149 3.51 13.59 2.09
C GLU A 149 3.76 14.78 3.02
N GLU A 150 4.76 14.69 3.90
CA GLU A 150 5.14 15.80 4.79
C GLU A 150 5.60 17.03 4.02
N ARG A 151 6.36 16.85 2.93
CA ARG A 151 6.76 17.96 2.05
C ARG A 151 5.55 18.55 1.34
N HIS A 152 4.63 17.70 0.87
CA HIS A 152 3.40 18.13 0.21
C HIS A 152 2.53 18.95 1.17
N ALA A 153 2.30 18.45 2.39
CA ALA A 153 1.56 19.15 3.44
C ALA A 153 2.22 20.49 3.82
N LYS A 154 3.55 20.53 4.01
CA LYS A 154 4.28 21.77 4.30
C LYS A 154 4.19 22.78 3.14
N ASN A 155 4.21 22.31 1.90
CA ASN A 155 4.05 23.18 0.73
C ASN A 155 2.64 23.78 0.65
N ILE A 156 1.61 22.98 0.94
CA ILE A 156 0.22 23.46 1.01
C ILE A 156 0.07 24.48 2.16
N ASP A 157 0.60 24.19 3.35
CA ASP A 157 0.54 25.12 4.50
C ASP A 157 1.22 26.46 4.18
N ARG A 158 2.36 26.42 3.50
CA ARG A 158 3.04 27.63 3.03
C ARG A 158 2.19 28.40 2.01
N LYS A 159 1.52 27.70 1.07
CA LYS A 159 0.63 28.30 0.08
C LYS A 159 -0.57 28.97 0.76
N ILE A 160 -1.20 28.32 1.73
CA ILE A 160 -2.30 28.85 2.53
C ILE A 160 -1.85 30.11 3.29
N ALA A 161 -0.71 30.07 3.99
CA ALA A 161 -0.18 31.21 4.76
C ALA A 161 0.11 32.44 3.89
N VAL A 162 0.61 32.24 2.66
CA VAL A 162 0.87 33.35 1.73
C VAL A 162 -0.46 33.95 1.23
N LEU A 163 -1.45 33.11 0.90
CA LEU A 163 -2.75 33.56 0.43
C LEU A 163 -3.55 34.27 1.52
N THR A 164 -3.51 33.79 2.77
CA THR A 164 -4.18 34.43 3.91
C THR A 164 -3.59 35.82 4.19
N ALA A 165 -2.26 35.94 4.25
CA ALA A 165 -1.60 37.24 4.42
C ALA A 165 -1.93 38.23 3.29
N ARG A 166 -2.01 37.74 2.03
CA ARG A 166 -2.42 38.57 0.89
C ARG A 166 -3.87 39.02 1.01
N ARG A 167 -4.78 38.14 1.45
CA ARG A 167 -6.20 38.45 1.67
C ARG A 167 -6.38 39.48 2.78
N GLU A 168 -5.68 39.34 3.90
CA GLU A 168 -5.69 40.32 5.00
C GLU A 168 -5.20 41.71 4.54
N GLY A 169 -4.13 41.75 3.74
CA GLY A 169 -3.63 42.99 3.14
C GLY A 169 -4.66 43.69 2.25
N VAL A 170 -5.47 42.92 1.51
CA VAL A 170 -6.57 43.45 0.68
C VAL A 170 -7.74 43.94 1.56
N LEU A 171 -8.14 43.18 2.58
CA LEU A 171 -9.19 43.58 3.53
C LEU A 171 -8.83 44.89 4.25
N ALA A 172 -7.58 45.07 4.66
CA ALA A 172 -7.11 46.32 5.26
C ALA A 172 -7.13 47.52 4.28
N ARG A 173 -7.04 47.28 2.96
CA ARG A 173 -7.20 48.33 1.94
C ARG A 173 -8.69 48.67 1.74
N ILE A 174 -9.56 47.66 1.74
CA ILE A 174 -11.02 47.85 1.70
C ILE A 174 -11.48 48.74 2.87
N GLY A 175 -11.04 48.44 4.10
CA GLY A 175 -11.37 49.23 5.29
C GLY A 175 -10.84 50.67 5.24
N ARG A 176 -9.67 50.91 4.64
CA ARG A 176 -9.16 52.27 4.42
C ARG A 176 -9.97 53.04 3.38
N LYS A 177 -10.39 52.37 2.31
CA LYS A 177 -11.18 52.96 1.22
C LYS A 177 -12.63 53.24 1.65
N SER A 178 -13.22 52.42 2.50
CA SER A 178 -14.55 52.70 3.08
C SER A 178 -14.53 53.96 3.96
N LEU A 179 -13.52 54.11 4.82
CA LEU A 179 -13.32 55.32 5.63
C LEU A 179 -13.07 56.58 4.78
N GLN A 180 -12.36 56.45 3.65
CA GLN A 180 -12.16 57.55 2.70
C GLN A 180 -13.44 57.93 1.96
N ALA A 181 -14.26 56.96 1.58
CA ALA A 181 -15.57 57.20 0.96
C ALA A 181 -16.55 57.91 1.92
N GLU A 182 -16.49 57.58 3.21
CA GLU A 182 -17.33 58.19 4.25
C GLU A 182 -16.93 59.65 4.57
N LYS A 183 -15.63 59.97 4.46
CA LYS A 183 -15.09 61.33 4.71
C LYS A 183 -15.12 62.24 3.46
N ALA A 184 -15.51 61.74 2.30
CA ALA A 184 -15.49 62.49 1.05
C ALA A 184 -16.61 63.55 0.99
N ARG A 185 -16.26 64.78 0.56
CA ARG A 185 -17.19 65.92 0.51
C ARG A 185 -17.97 66.07 -0.80
N THR A 186 -17.59 65.34 -1.86
CA THR A 186 -18.22 65.40 -3.19
C THR A 186 -18.70 64.02 -3.63
N GLU A 187 -19.85 63.95 -4.31
CA GLU A 187 -20.40 62.68 -4.81
C GLU A 187 -19.46 61.98 -5.80
N ALA A 188 -18.77 62.75 -6.66
CA ALA A 188 -17.82 62.19 -7.63
C ALA A 188 -16.61 61.50 -6.97
N THR A 189 -16.11 62.02 -5.85
CA THR A 189 -14.99 61.39 -5.12
C THR A 189 -15.44 60.18 -4.31
N ARG A 190 -16.66 60.23 -3.75
CA ARG A 190 -17.28 59.10 -3.07
C ARG A 190 -17.53 57.92 -4.02
N ALA A 191 -18.06 58.18 -5.21
CA ALA A 191 -18.32 57.15 -6.23
C ALA A 191 -17.03 56.43 -6.67
N LYS A 192 -15.92 57.18 -6.84
CA LYS A 192 -14.60 56.61 -7.18
C LYS A 192 -14.07 55.66 -6.10
N TYR A 193 -14.19 56.03 -4.83
CA TYR A 193 -13.75 55.15 -3.73
C TYR A 193 -14.64 53.91 -3.58
N LEU A 194 -15.94 54.02 -3.91
CA LEU A 194 -16.84 52.88 -3.95
C LEU A 194 -16.47 51.89 -5.07
N SER A 195 -16.20 52.35 -6.30
CA SER A 195 -15.79 51.46 -7.39
C SER A 195 -14.44 50.77 -7.11
N GLU A 196 -13.49 51.48 -6.49
CA GLU A 196 -12.21 50.89 -6.07
C GLU A 196 -12.39 49.87 -4.95
N LYS A 197 -13.37 50.08 -4.06
CA LYS A 197 -13.71 49.14 -2.98
C LYS A 197 -14.31 47.84 -3.54
N GLU A 198 -15.27 47.94 -4.46
CA GLU A 198 -15.91 46.78 -5.11
C GLU A 198 -14.89 45.92 -5.86
N ALA A 199 -13.95 46.54 -6.59
CA ALA A 199 -12.87 45.82 -7.25
C ALA A 199 -11.97 45.06 -6.26
N LEU A 200 -11.66 45.65 -5.10
CA LEU A 200 -10.89 44.99 -4.06
C LEU A 200 -11.69 43.85 -3.38
N GLU A 201 -13.00 44.00 -3.19
CA GLU A 201 -13.86 42.94 -2.66
C GLU A 201 -13.89 41.71 -3.58
N GLN A 202 -13.95 41.89 -4.90
CA GLN A 202 -13.84 40.80 -5.87
C GLN A 202 -12.52 40.04 -5.73
N THR A 203 -11.38 40.76 -5.60
CA THR A 203 -10.07 40.12 -5.41
C THR A 203 -9.96 39.37 -4.07
N ALA A 204 -10.62 39.86 -3.02
CA ALA A 204 -10.65 39.18 -1.72
C ALA A 204 -11.50 37.90 -1.76
N ALA A 205 -12.59 37.90 -2.52
CA ALA A 205 -13.44 36.72 -2.75
C ALA A 205 -12.68 35.64 -3.53
N GLU A 206 -11.95 36.01 -4.58
CA GLU A 206 -11.17 35.07 -5.39
C GLU A 206 -10.00 34.45 -4.59
N LEU A 207 -9.31 35.26 -3.77
CA LEU A 207 -8.30 34.74 -2.84
C LEU A 207 -8.90 33.81 -1.78
N GLY A 208 -10.13 34.10 -1.31
CA GLY A 208 -10.85 33.22 -0.40
C GLY A 208 -11.16 31.85 -1.02
N LYS A 209 -11.55 31.82 -2.29
CA LYS A 209 -11.78 30.58 -3.03
C LYS A 209 -10.50 29.76 -3.17
N GLN A 210 -9.39 30.40 -3.53
CA GLN A 210 -8.08 29.72 -3.65
C GLN A 210 -7.58 29.12 -2.33
N ILE A 211 -7.90 29.74 -1.18
CA ILE A 211 -7.59 29.19 0.15
C ILE A 211 -8.44 27.95 0.41
N ALA A 212 -9.75 28.02 0.17
CA ALA A 212 -10.66 26.89 0.36
C ALA A 212 -10.29 25.69 -0.53
N ASP A 213 -9.92 25.95 -1.79
CA ASP A 213 -9.45 24.92 -2.71
C ASP A 213 -8.15 24.26 -2.18
N ALA A 214 -7.18 25.04 -1.70
CA ALA A 214 -5.94 24.51 -1.11
C ALA A 214 -6.16 23.77 0.22
N GLU A 215 -7.13 24.19 1.03
CA GLU A 215 -7.55 23.46 2.25
C GLU A 215 -8.25 22.15 1.91
N SER A 216 -9.01 22.10 0.81
CA SER A 216 -9.60 20.86 0.32
C SER A 216 -8.54 19.90 -0.24
N GLU A 217 -7.52 20.40 -0.96
CA GLU A 217 -6.36 19.61 -1.40
C GLU A 217 -5.58 19.00 -0.23
N LYS A 218 -5.55 19.67 0.94
CA LYS A 218 -4.91 19.16 2.16
C LYS A 218 -5.69 18.00 2.80
N ASN A 219 -7.01 18.00 2.65
CA ASN A 219 -7.93 17.07 3.32
C ASN A 219 -8.46 15.97 2.38
N ALA A 220 -8.22 16.08 1.07
CA ALA A 220 -8.56 15.04 0.13
C ALA A 220 -7.69 13.81 0.42
N PRO A 221 -8.29 12.63 0.71
CA PRO A 221 -7.54 11.38 0.61
C PRO A 221 -7.06 11.26 -0.83
N GLU A 222 -5.79 10.90 -1.01
CA GLU A 222 -5.26 10.59 -2.34
C GLU A 222 -6.04 9.38 -2.88
N GLU A 223 -7.07 9.65 -3.67
CA GLU A 223 -7.73 8.60 -4.43
C GLU A 223 -6.71 8.05 -5.42
N SER A 224 -6.36 6.79 -5.14
CA SER A 224 -5.61 5.88 -5.97
C SER A 224 -5.86 6.14 -7.44
N SER A 225 -4.75 6.34 -8.17
CA SER A 225 -4.67 6.41 -9.62
C SER A 225 -5.74 5.55 -10.29
N SER A 226 -6.62 6.22 -11.04
CA SER A 226 -7.65 5.58 -11.84
C SER A 226 -6.97 4.54 -12.75
N CYS A 227 -7.09 3.26 -12.41
CA CYS A 227 -6.63 2.17 -13.25
C CYS A 227 -7.56 2.09 -14.47
N SER A 228 -7.24 2.85 -15.52
CA SER A 228 -7.78 2.58 -16.85
C SER A 228 -7.39 1.15 -17.22
N LYS A 229 -8.36 0.34 -17.67
CA LYS A 229 -8.09 -1.03 -18.13
C LYS A 229 -6.94 -1.00 -19.15
N PRO A 230 -5.92 -1.86 -19.00
CA PRO A 230 -4.81 -1.87 -19.95
C PRO A 230 -5.29 -2.31 -21.34
N GLU A 231 -5.06 -1.48 -22.34
CA GLU A 231 -5.28 -1.85 -23.75
C GLU A 231 -4.13 -2.75 -24.23
N ILE A 232 -4.30 -4.06 -24.08
CA ILE A 232 -3.32 -5.05 -24.55
C ILE A 232 -3.71 -5.54 -25.95
N GLN A 233 -2.90 -5.20 -26.96
CA GLN A 233 -3.07 -5.68 -28.34
C GLN A 233 -2.18 -6.90 -28.61
N LEU A 234 -2.72 -7.89 -29.33
CA LEU A 234 -1.96 -9.08 -29.73
C LEU A 234 -1.65 -9.00 -31.23
N ASP A 235 -0.39 -9.18 -31.59
CA ASP A 235 0.07 -9.13 -32.99
C ASP A 235 -0.12 -10.46 -33.74
N PHE A 236 -0.87 -11.40 -33.19
CA PHE A 236 -1.08 -12.73 -33.74
C PHE A 236 -2.50 -13.23 -33.52
N SER A 237 -2.95 -14.15 -34.38
CA SER A 237 -4.20 -14.91 -34.24
C SER A 237 -3.92 -16.36 -33.90
N LEU A 238 -4.76 -16.96 -33.04
CA LEU A 238 -4.67 -18.38 -32.72
C LEU A 238 -5.11 -19.24 -33.92
N SER A 239 -4.41 -20.34 -34.16
CA SER A 239 -4.82 -21.37 -35.11
C SER A 239 -6.05 -22.15 -34.62
N ALA A 240 -6.68 -22.95 -35.48
CA ALA A 240 -7.82 -23.79 -35.11
C ALA A 240 -7.49 -24.76 -33.95
N ALA A 241 -6.30 -25.39 -34.00
CA ALA A 241 -5.84 -26.29 -32.95
C ALA A 241 -5.60 -25.55 -31.63
N GLN A 242 -4.99 -24.36 -31.68
CA GLN A 242 -4.78 -23.51 -30.49
C GLN A 242 -6.11 -23.00 -29.92
N THR A 243 -7.08 -22.63 -30.77
CA THR A 243 -8.40 -22.18 -30.33
C THR A 243 -9.13 -23.29 -29.59
N THR A 244 -9.08 -24.51 -30.13
CA THR A 244 -9.63 -25.70 -29.45
C THR A 244 -8.98 -25.93 -28.09
N ALA A 245 -7.64 -25.91 -28.04
CA ALA A 245 -6.90 -26.06 -26.79
C ALA A 245 -7.21 -24.93 -25.78
N TYR A 246 -7.38 -23.69 -26.26
CA TYR A 246 -7.74 -22.54 -25.44
C TYR A 246 -9.13 -22.72 -24.79
N GLU A 247 -10.11 -23.19 -25.55
CA GLU A 247 -11.45 -23.51 -25.02
C GLU A 247 -11.45 -24.67 -24.00
N GLU A 248 -10.64 -25.70 -24.23
CA GLU A 248 -10.47 -26.81 -23.28
C GLU A 248 -9.82 -26.36 -21.98
N ILE A 249 -8.79 -25.50 -22.06
CA ILE A 249 -8.15 -24.90 -20.88
C ILE A 249 -9.19 -24.10 -20.08
N HIS A 250 -10.05 -23.32 -20.74
CA HIS A 250 -11.11 -22.56 -20.09
C HIS A 250 -12.08 -23.44 -19.31
N LYS A 251 -12.57 -24.52 -19.92
CA LYS A 251 -13.45 -25.49 -19.25
C LYS A 251 -12.77 -26.15 -18.05
N ALA A 252 -11.47 -26.42 -18.11
CA ALA A 252 -10.74 -26.98 -16.99
C ALA A 252 -10.55 -25.96 -15.85
N PHE A 253 -10.33 -24.68 -16.17
CA PHE A 253 -10.18 -23.61 -15.18
C PHE A 253 -11.45 -23.31 -14.39
N GLU A 254 -12.64 -23.56 -14.96
CA GLU A 254 -13.91 -23.46 -14.22
C GLU A 254 -13.94 -24.34 -12.97
N ASN A 255 -13.20 -25.46 -12.98
CA ASN A 255 -13.10 -26.40 -11.86
C ASN A 255 -11.79 -26.24 -11.07
N HIS A 256 -11.04 -25.15 -11.28
CA HIS A 256 -9.73 -24.91 -10.65
C HIS A 256 -8.69 -26.03 -10.88
N ASN A 257 -8.82 -26.77 -11.98
CA ASN A 257 -7.92 -27.88 -12.28
C ASN A 257 -6.59 -27.41 -12.87
N PRO A 258 -5.45 -27.97 -12.43
CA PRO A 258 -4.18 -27.82 -13.13
C PRO A 258 -4.28 -28.41 -14.55
N VAL A 259 -3.77 -27.69 -15.54
CA VAL A 259 -3.79 -28.12 -16.96
C VAL A 259 -2.39 -28.30 -17.49
N LEU A 260 -2.13 -29.44 -18.12
CA LEU A 260 -0.91 -29.71 -18.87
C LEU A 260 -1.10 -29.40 -20.36
N LEU A 261 -0.50 -28.31 -20.83
CA LEU A 261 -0.47 -27.99 -22.26
C LEU A 261 0.70 -28.71 -22.96
N GLN A 262 0.42 -29.86 -23.56
CA GLN A 262 1.43 -30.64 -24.28
C GLN A 262 1.55 -30.21 -25.75
N GLY A 263 2.78 -29.96 -26.21
CA GLY A 263 3.04 -29.67 -27.61
C GLY A 263 4.54 -29.61 -27.92
N VAL A 264 4.92 -29.94 -29.15
CA VAL A 264 6.32 -29.85 -29.61
C VAL A 264 6.81 -28.40 -29.65
N THR A 265 8.13 -28.17 -29.67
CA THR A 265 8.68 -26.82 -29.88
C THR A 265 8.18 -26.26 -31.21
N GLY A 266 7.82 -24.97 -31.24
CA GLY A 266 7.26 -24.33 -32.45
C GLY A 266 5.75 -24.53 -32.66
N SER A 267 5.06 -25.36 -31.87
CA SER A 267 3.59 -25.50 -31.91
C SER A 267 2.80 -24.28 -31.43
N GLY A 268 3.49 -23.26 -30.94
CA GLY A 268 2.87 -22.02 -30.50
C GLY A 268 2.27 -22.05 -29.08
N LYS A 269 2.89 -22.79 -28.15
CA LYS A 269 2.46 -22.82 -26.72
C LYS A 269 2.55 -21.44 -26.06
N THR A 270 3.58 -20.66 -26.40
CA THR A 270 3.81 -19.34 -25.83
C THR A 270 2.69 -18.37 -26.18
N GLU A 271 2.16 -18.45 -27.39
CA GLU A 271 1.05 -17.66 -27.90
C GLU A 271 -0.23 -17.93 -27.09
N LEU A 272 -0.47 -19.19 -26.70
CA LEU A 272 -1.56 -19.55 -25.80
C LEU A 272 -1.36 -18.98 -24.38
N HIS A 273 -0.15 -19.07 -23.81
CA HIS A 273 0.13 -18.45 -22.51
C HIS A 273 -0.10 -16.93 -22.53
N ILE A 274 0.34 -16.26 -23.59
CA ILE A 274 0.15 -14.81 -23.76
C ILE A 274 -1.34 -14.47 -23.86
N ALA A 275 -2.13 -15.25 -24.63
CA ALA A 275 -3.56 -15.04 -24.76
C ALA A 275 -4.29 -15.19 -23.42
N LEU A 276 -3.98 -16.25 -22.66
CA LEU A 276 -4.52 -16.48 -21.31
C LEU A 276 -4.09 -15.38 -20.32
N ALA A 277 -2.84 -14.94 -20.39
CA ALA A 277 -2.32 -13.88 -19.54
C ALA A 277 -3.01 -12.53 -19.81
N LYS A 278 -3.16 -12.17 -21.10
CA LYS A 278 -3.91 -10.98 -21.50
C LYS A 278 -5.32 -11.02 -20.93
N GLU A 279 -6.02 -12.14 -21.07
CA GLU A 279 -7.38 -12.26 -20.57
C GLU A 279 -7.46 -12.08 -19.05
N ALA A 280 -6.59 -12.74 -18.29
CA ALA A 280 -6.52 -12.58 -16.84
C ALA A 280 -6.29 -11.10 -16.45
N LEU A 281 -5.37 -10.41 -17.13
CA LEU A 281 -5.11 -8.98 -16.92
C LEU A 281 -6.31 -8.10 -17.28
N THR A 282 -7.01 -8.38 -18.38
CA THR A 282 -8.23 -7.62 -18.76
C THR A 282 -9.38 -7.80 -17.77
N ARG A 283 -9.39 -8.93 -17.03
CA ARG A 283 -10.30 -9.19 -15.92
C ARG A 283 -9.83 -8.57 -14.58
N GLY A 284 -8.74 -7.80 -14.59
CA GLY A 284 -8.17 -7.15 -13.40
C GLY A 284 -7.42 -8.11 -12.47
N ARG A 285 -6.99 -9.27 -12.96
CA ARG A 285 -6.20 -10.25 -12.19
C ARG A 285 -4.72 -10.16 -12.55
N ASN A 286 -3.87 -10.67 -11.66
CA ASN A 286 -2.43 -10.77 -11.89
C ASN A 286 -2.05 -12.13 -12.51
N VAL A 287 -0.91 -12.17 -13.18
CA VAL A 287 -0.36 -13.39 -13.81
C VAL A 287 1.06 -13.61 -13.33
N LEU A 288 1.31 -14.79 -12.76
CA LEU A 288 2.66 -15.25 -12.45
C LEU A 288 3.13 -16.19 -13.57
N TYR A 289 4.17 -15.78 -14.30
CA TYR A 289 4.74 -16.54 -15.41
C TYR A 289 6.13 -17.07 -15.03
N LEU A 290 6.20 -18.34 -14.62
CA LEU A 290 7.44 -18.98 -14.20
C LEU A 290 8.12 -19.67 -15.39
N ILE A 291 9.41 -19.39 -15.57
CA ILE A 291 10.25 -20.01 -16.58
C ILE A 291 11.53 -20.56 -15.95
N PRO A 292 12.13 -21.64 -16.50
CA PRO A 292 13.42 -22.11 -16.06
C PRO A 292 14.47 -20.99 -16.11
N GLU A 293 15.42 -20.96 -15.17
CA GLU A 293 16.41 -19.87 -15.04
C GLU A 293 17.19 -19.63 -16.35
N ILE A 294 17.61 -20.70 -17.02
CA ILE A 294 18.37 -20.65 -18.28
C ILE A 294 17.49 -20.22 -19.47
N ALA A 295 16.16 -20.35 -19.33
CA ALA A 295 15.16 -20.02 -20.34
C ALA A 295 14.66 -18.57 -20.26
N VAL A 296 15.08 -17.79 -19.24
CA VAL A 296 14.95 -16.33 -19.22
C VAL A 296 15.88 -15.76 -20.29
N SER A 297 15.49 -15.97 -21.55
CA SER A 297 16.16 -15.40 -22.69
C SER A 297 15.66 -13.97 -22.86
N ARG A 298 16.58 -13.07 -23.16
CA ARG A 298 16.27 -11.69 -23.58
C ARG A 298 15.19 -11.63 -24.67
N GLN A 299 15.09 -12.66 -25.49
CA GLN A 299 14.04 -12.82 -26.50
C GLN A 299 12.64 -12.93 -25.91
N MET A 300 12.45 -13.67 -24.81
CA MET A 300 11.15 -13.76 -24.12
C MET A 300 10.81 -12.44 -23.42
N GLU A 301 11.79 -11.79 -22.80
CA GLU A 301 11.61 -10.48 -22.18
C GLU A 301 11.22 -9.41 -23.19
N GLU A 302 11.94 -9.30 -24.32
CA GLU A 302 11.62 -8.35 -25.39
C GLU A 302 10.25 -8.64 -26.00
N ARG A 303 9.91 -9.93 -26.17
CA ARG A 303 8.62 -10.34 -26.73
C ARG A 303 7.46 -10.01 -25.80
N LEU A 304 7.55 -10.39 -24.52
CA LEU A 304 6.52 -10.07 -23.53
C LEU A 304 6.45 -8.56 -23.26
N GLY A 305 7.60 -7.87 -23.27
CA GLY A 305 7.69 -6.43 -23.08
C GLY A 305 7.02 -5.63 -24.19
N ARG A 306 7.06 -6.10 -25.45
CA ARG A 306 6.30 -5.47 -26.54
C ARG A 306 4.78 -5.55 -26.34
N ILE A 307 4.29 -6.63 -25.72
CA ILE A 307 2.86 -6.91 -25.58
C ILE A 307 2.30 -6.29 -24.31
N PHE A 308 2.98 -6.48 -23.18
CA PHE A 308 2.52 -6.08 -21.86
C PHE A 308 3.13 -4.75 -21.39
N GLY A 309 4.18 -4.26 -22.04
CA GLY A 309 4.79 -2.95 -21.75
C GLY A 309 5.08 -2.77 -20.27
N ASN A 310 4.51 -1.70 -19.70
CA ASN A 310 4.70 -1.32 -18.30
C ASN A 310 4.03 -2.28 -17.29
N LEU A 311 3.18 -3.21 -17.73
CA LEU A 311 2.56 -4.23 -16.88
C LEU A 311 3.49 -5.42 -16.61
N LEU A 312 4.56 -5.56 -17.41
CA LEU A 312 5.50 -6.66 -17.26
C LEU A 312 6.54 -6.32 -16.19
N LEU A 313 6.53 -7.09 -15.10
CA LEU A 313 7.61 -7.12 -14.12
C LEU A 313 8.48 -8.36 -14.38
N ILE A 314 9.79 -8.14 -14.51
CA ILE A 314 10.76 -9.21 -14.76
C ILE A 314 11.58 -9.44 -13.50
N PHE A 315 11.67 -10.69 -13.07
CA PHE A 315 12.46 -11.10 -11.91
C PHE A 315 13.48 -12.15 -12.30
N HIS A 316 14.77 -11.80 -12.23
CA HIS A 316 15.87 -12.74 -12.44
C HIS A 316 17.08 -12.44 -11.54
N SER A 317 18.02 -13.38 -11.44
CA SER A 317 19.19 -13.29 -10.54
C SER A 317 20.10 -12.08 -10.76
N LYS A 318 20.07 -11.48 -11.95
CA LYS A 318 20.83 -10.25 -12.27
C LYS A 318 20.13 -8.94 -11.94
N GLU A 319 18.85 -8.95 -11.51
CA GLU A 319 18.14 -7.72 -11.14
C GLU A 319 18.64 -7.19 -9.79
N THR A 320 18.68 -5.87 -9.64
CA THR A 320 19.10 -5.25 -8.38
C THR A 320 18.04 -5.46 -7.29
N PRO A 321 18.42 -5.47 -5.99
CA PRO A 321 17.46 -5.58 -4.90
C PRO A 321 16.40 -4.46 -4.85
N ALA A 322 16.63 -3.33 -5.54
CA ALA A 322 15.67 -2.23 -5.63
C ALA A 322 14.64 -2.41 -6.75
N ARG A 323 14.97 -3.22 -7.78
CA ARG A 323 14.06 -3.58 -8.87
C ARG A 323 13.27 -4.86 -8.61
N ARG A 324 13.80 -5.73 -7.75
CA ARG A 324 13.09 -6.90 -7.19
C ARG A 324 12.12 -6.49 -6.10
#